data_AF-A0A9W6U3D0-F1
#
_entry.id   AF-A0A9W6U3D0-F1
#
_cell.length_a   1.000
_cell.length_b   1.000
_cell.length_c   1.000
_cell.angle_alpha   90.00
_cell.angle_beta   90.00
_cell.angle_gamma   90.00
#
_symmetry.space_group_name_H-M   'P 1'
#
loop_
_entity.id
_entity.type
_entity.pdbx_description
1 polymer ?
#
loop_
_entity_poly.entity_id
_entity_poly.type
_entity_poly.pdbx_seq_one_letter_code
_entity_poly.pdbx_strand_id
1 'polypeptide(L)'
;MLQFKRFESVLQCQLPIEIWFRRDEVRRAPGALDPLENLARDDKEGQMTFREISDNHAVHFGTKIYAVSHSRFDQVLFRDADNVPVRDPTYLFKSPEFVKTGAVFWPDYWHPQNTIFFIDERSLVWQLLDLPFTDMFERESGQLLIDRRRHAKPLELVAFYTKHWPDYFKRLGLAWGDKDLFCFAWLKLKSSFHMVKFPPAVAGKLYGVLRNDNGAA
;
A
#
# COMPACT_ATOMS: atom_id res chain seq x y z
N MET A 1 -14.49 6.06 -1.00
CA MET A 1 -15.26 5.99 0.26
C MET A 1 -14.21 5.95 1.36
N LEU A 2 -14.04 7.03 2.11
CA LEU A 2 -13.01 7.13 3.16
C LEU A 2 -13.72 6.94 4.50
N GLN A 3 -13.51 5.80 5.18
CA GLN A 3 -13.99 5.58 6.55
C GLN A 3 -12.81 5.44 7.49
N PHE A 4 -12.34 6.56 8.04
CA PHE A 4 -11.29 6.55 9.05
C PHE A 4 -11.90 6.84 10.42
N LYS A 5 -11.97 5.82 11.28
CA LYS A 5 -12.08 6.04 12.74
C LYS A 5 -10.68 6.33 13.29
N ARG A 6 -10.51 7.45 14.00
CA ARG A 6 -9.35 7.63 14.90
C ARG A 6 -9.40 6.52 15.95
N PHE A 7 -8.30 5.83 16.14
CA PHE A 7 -8.15 4.82 17.18
C PHE A 7 -7.40 5.35 18.41
N GLU A 8 -7.27 6.66 18.59
CA GLU A 8 -6.63 7.20 19.79
C GLU A 8 -7.34 6.77 21.09
N SER A 9 -8.68 6.65 21.08
CA SER A 9 -9.42 6.21 22.26
C SER A 9 -9.42 4.70 22.50
N VAL A 10 -9.07 3.88 21.49
CA VAL A 10 -9.16 2.41 21.56
C VAL A 10 -7.80 1.72 21.57
N LEU A 11 -6.82 2.25 20.84
CA LEU A 11 -5.48 1.67 20.68
C LEU A 11 -4.37 2.53 21.28
N GLN A 12 -4.66 3.75 21.74
CA GLN A 12 -3.68 4.69 22.32
C GLN A 12 -2.45 4.94 21.40
N CYS A 13 -2.65 4.87 20.09
CA CYS A 13 -1.59 5.12 19.10
C CYS A 13 -1.18 6.60 19.12
N GLN A 14 0.12 6.86 19.27
CA GLN A 14 0.73 8.21 19.37
C GLN A 14 1.50 8.62 18.11
N LEU A 15 1.35 7.86 17.01
CA LEU A 15 2.03 8.17 15.77
C LEU A 15 1.40 9.39 15.10
N PRO A 16 2.21 10.35 14.62
CA PRO A 16 1.70 11.47 13.84
C PRO A 16 1.15 10.98 12.51
N ILE A 17 0.09 11.63 12.02
CA ILE A 17 -0.68 11.23 10.84
C ILE A 17 -0.65 12.33 9.79
N GLU A 18 -0.41 11.93 8.54
CA GLU A 18 -0.66 12.76 7.37
C GLU A 18 -1.84 12.19 6.58
N ILE A 19 -2.89 12.99 6.42
CA ILE A 19 -4.05 12.67 5.61
C ILE A 19 -3.85 13.34 4.25
N TRP A 20 -3.56 12.51 3.24
CA TRP A 20 -3.36 12.96 1.87
C TRP A 20 -4.67 12.84 1.08
N PHE A 21 -5.05 13.89 0.36
CA PHE A 21 -6.30 13.91 -0.41
C PHE A 21 -6.17 14.71 -1.71
N ARG A 22 -7.00 14.38 -2.70
CA ARG A 22 -7.16 15.18 -3.92
C ARG A 22 -8.45 15.99 -3.86
N ARG A 23 -8.39 17.27 -4.26
CA ARG A 23 -9.58 18.15 -4.28
C ARG A 23 -10.70 17.60 -5.15
N ASP A 24 -10.38 17.03 -6.30
CA ASP A 24 -11.39 16.49 -7.22
C ASP A 24 -12.12 15.27 -6.65
N GLU A 25 -11.44 14.43 -5.87
CA GLU A 25 -12.05 13.28 -5.20
C GLU A 25 -12.95 13.72 -4.04
N VAL A 26 -12.50 14.68 -3.23
CA VAL A 26 -13.29 15.23 -2.12
C VAL A 26 -14.54 15.95 -2.64
N ARG A 27 -14.45 16.66 -3.77
CA ARG A 27 -15.63 17.31 -4.41
C ARG A 27 -16.69 16.29 -4.85
N ARG A 28 -16.30 15.07 -5.21
CA ARG A 28 -17.23 14.00 -5.58
C ARG A 28 -17.92 13.36 -4.38
N ALA A 29 -17.38 13.56 -3.17
CA ALA A 29 -17.96 13.09 -1.92
C ALA A 29 -17.97 14.21 -0.87
N PRO A 30 -18.85 15.23 -1.01
CA PRO A 30 -18.95 16.32 -0.06
C PRO A 30 -19.15 15.80 1.37
N GLY A 31 -18.39 16.36 2.32
CA GLY A 31 -18.44 15.97 3.73
C GLY A 31 -17.63 14.72 4.10
N ALA A 32 -16.95 14.07 3.15
CA ALA A 32 -16.15 12.87 3.44
C ALA A 32 -14.96 13.13 4.39
N LEU A 33 -14.46 14.36 4.44
CA LEU A 33 -13.38 14.76 5.34
C LEU A 33 -13.87 15.33 6.68
N ASP A 34 -15.14 15.74 6.79
CA ASP A 34 -15.67 16.40 7.99
C ASP A 34 -15.40 15.64 9.28
N PRO A 35 -15.57 14.30 9.35
CA PRO A 35 -15.25 13.54 10.56
C PRO A 35 -13.77 13.67 10.93
N LEU A 36 -12.86 13.67 9.96
CA LEU A 36 -11.42 13.79 10.17
C LEU A 36 -11.01 15.22 10.52
N GLU A 37 -11.64 16.21 9.90
CA GLU A 37 -11.38 17.61 10.20
C GLU A 37 -11.84 17.97 11.61
N ASN A 38 -13.03 17.52 12.02
CA ASN A 38 -13.52 17.70 13.40
C ASN A 38 -12.56 17.06 14.41
N LEU A 39 -12.14 15.85 14.11
CA LEU A 39 -11.20 15.10 14.91
C LEU A 39 -9.84 15.81 15.02
N ALA A 40 -9.35 16.41 13.93
CA ALA A 40 -8.12 17.18 13.95
C ALA A 40 -8.24 18.51 14.71
N ARG A 41 -9.43 19.10 14.81
CA ARG A 41 -9.66 20.27 15.67
C ARG A 41 -9.52 19.93 17.16
N ASP A 42 -9.86 18.69 17.53
CA ASP A 42 -9.72 18.18 18.90
C ASP A 42 -8.28 17.72 19.23
N ASP A 43 -7.42 17.60 18.21
CA ASP A 43 -6.01 17.26 18.35
C ASP A 43 -5.17 18.45 18.83
N LYS A 44 -5.08 18.60 20.15
CA LYS A 44 -4.29 19.69 20.77
C LYS A 44 -2.78 19.60 20.50
N GLU A 45 -2.29 18.43 20.10
CA GLU A 45 -0.87 18.20 19.85
C GLU A 45 -0.49 18.40 18.37
N GLY A 46 -1.47 18.58 17.48
CA GLY A 46 -1.23 18.77 16.05
C GLY A 46 -0.54 17.58 15.37
N GLN A 47 -0.78 16.38 15.89
CA GLN A 47 -0.26 15.13 15.35
C GLN A 47 -0.87 14.81 13.98
N MET A 48 -2.10 15.25 13.71
CA MET A 48 -2.79 15.06 12.43
C MET A 48 -2.68 16.29 11.51
N THR A 49 -2.25 16.05 10.28
CA THR A 49 -2.07 17.10 9.26
C THR A 49 -2.73 16.70 7.95
N PHE A 50 -3.31 17.68 7.25
CA PHE A 50 -3.95 17.47 5.96
C PHE A 50 -3.04 17.96 4.83
N ARG A 51 -2.91 17.14 3.80
CA ARG A 51 -2.03 17.39 2.65
C ARG A 51 -2.80 17.23 1.35
N GLU A 52 -2.97 18.33 0.66
CA GLU A 52 -3.59 18.29 -0.67
C GLU A 52 -2.57 17.86 -1.72
N ILE A 53 -2.98 16.95 -2.60
CA ILE A 53 -2.22 16.54 -3.77
C ILE A 53 -2.60 17.47 -4.93
N SER A 54 -1.67 18.35 -5.30
CA SER A 54 -1.83 19.31 -6.40
C SER A 54 -1.27 18.80 -7.74
N ASP A 55 -0.54 17.69 -7.74
CA ASP A 55 0.04 17.11 -8.97
C ASP A 55 -1.08 16.47 -9.82
N ASN A 56 -1.26 16.98 -11.04
CA ASN A 56 -2.27 16.48 -11.98
C ASN A 56 -1.96 15.07 -12.50
N HIS A 57 -0.71 14.62 -12.41
CA HIS A 57 -0.31 13.27 -12.83
C HIS A 57 -0.46 12.25 -11.70
N ALA A 58 -0.60 12.69 -10.45
CA ALA A 58 -0.84 11.82 -9.29
C ALA A 58 -2.31 11.42 -9.18
N VAL A 59 -2.84 10.75 -10.20
CA VAL A 59 -4.23 10.26 -10.26
C VAL A 59 -4.28 8.75 -10.04
N HIS A 60 -5.43 8.25 -9.58
CA HIS A 60 -5.67 6.83 -9.33
C HIS A 60 -4.59 6.23 -8.41
N PHE A 61 -3.87 5.22 -8.89
CA PHE A 61 -2.80 4.54 -8.17
C PHE A 61 -1.58 5.45 -7.92
N GLY A 62 -1.38 6.50 -8.74
CA GLY A 62 -0.32 7.48 -8.55
C GLY A 62 -0.46 8.31 -7.28
N THR A 63 -1.68 8.45 -6.76
CA THR A 63 -1.98 9.18 -5.51
C THR A 63 -1.24 8.59 -4.31
N LYS A 64 -1.21 7.25 -4.19
CA LYS A 64 -0.56 6.52 -3.10
C LYS A 64 0.95 6.71 -3.13
N ILE A 65 1.53 6.52 -4.31
CA ILE A 65 2.97 6.70 -4.56
C ILE A 65 3.38 8.14 -4.28
N TYR A 66 2.57 9.11 -4.68
CA TYR A 66 2.80 10.52 -4.39
C TYR A 66 2.81 10.78 -2.89
N ALA A 67 1.80 10.31 -2.16
CA ALA A 67 1.69 10.49 -0.71
C ALA A 67 2.89 9.89 0.05
N VAL A 68 3.31 8.68 -0.31
CA VAL A 68 4.51 8.04 0.27
C VAL A 68 5.76 8.85 -0.07
N SER A 69 5.93 9.25 -1.33
CA SER A 69 7.15 9.91 -1.79
C SER A 69 7.29 11.36 -1.29
N HIS A 70 6.19 12.04 -0.99
CA HIS A 70 6.15 13.46 -0.57
C HIS A 70 5.76 13.67 0.89
N SER A 71 5.63 12.59 1.67
CA SER A 71 5.40 12.70 3.11
C SER A 71 6.45 13.61 3.79
N ARG A 72 6.15 14.15 4.97
CA ARG A 72 7.18 14.81 5.79
C ARG A 72 8.01 13.82 6.62
N PHE A 73 7.55 12.58 6.77
CA PHE A 73 8.17 11.60 7.65
C PHE A 73 9.25 10.80 6.93
N ASP A 74 10.39 10.59 7.57
CA ASP A 74 11.46 9.74 7.04
C ASP A 74 11.01 8.27 6.94
N GLN A 75 10.26 7.80 7.94
CA GLN A 75 9.71 6.45 8.01
C GLN A 75 8.19 6.52 7.94
N VAL A 76 7.60 5.86 6.96
CA VAL A 76 6.18 5.98 6.63
C VAL A 76 5.52 4.61 6.70
N LEU A 77 4.52 4.47 7.57
CA LEU A 77 3.50 3.43 7.45
C LEU A 77 2.34 3.99 6.62
N PHE A 78 2.30 3.66 5.34
CA PHE A 78 1.17 4.00 4.49
C PHE A 78 0.04 2.99 4.70
N ARG A 79 -1.19 3.49 4.70
CA ARG A 79 -2.41 2.70 4.80
C ARG A 79 -3.52 3.33 3.97
N ASP A 80 -4.27 2.47 3.29
CA ASP A 80 -5.54 2.84 2.67
C ASP A 80 -6.60 3.16 3.72
N ALA A 81 -7.67 3.79 3.26
CA ALA A 81 -8.74 4.31 4.11
C ALA A 81 -9.67 3.27 4.71
N ASP A 82 -9.64 2.07 4.15
CA ASP A 82 -10.39 0.90 4.56
C ASP A 82 -9.52 -0.11 5.33
N ASN A 83 -8.21 0.11 5.43
CA ASN A 83 -7.33 -0.71 6.25
C ASN A 83 -7.36 -0.22 7.70
N VAL A 84 -7.72 -1.09 8.65
CA VAL A 84 -7.84 -0.73 10.08
C VAL A 84 -6.93 -1.60 10.95
N PRO A 85 -6.04 -1.02 11.78
CA PRO A 85 -5.16 -1.79 12.64
C PRO A 85 -5.95 -2.31 13.84
N VAL A 86 -5.65 -3.53 14.26
CA VAL A 86 -6.26 -4.17 15.44
C VAL A 86 -5.45 -3.97 16.73
N ARG A 87 -4.27 -3.36 16.62
CA ARG A 87 -3.39 -2.97 17.74
C ARG A 87 -2.54 -1.77 17.34
N ASP A 88 -1.95 -1.07 18.31
CA ASP A 88 -1.01 0.03 18.04
C ASP A 88 0.11 -0.44 17.09
N PRO A 89 0.25 0.17 15.89
CA PRO A 89 1.24 -0.23 14.90
C PRO A 89 2.66 0.29 15.20
N THR A 90 2.88 1.09 16.26
CA THR A 90 4.19 1.68 16.61
C THR A 90 5.32 0.66 16.68
N TYR A 91 5.04 -0.57 17.12
CA TYR A 91 6.05 -1.63 17.20
C TYR A 91 6.65 -1.99 15.82
N LEU A 92 5.94 -1.76 14.72
CA LEU A 92 6.41 -2.10 13.37
C LEU A 92 7.69 -1.35 13.01
N PHE A 93 7.81 -0.09 13.44
CA PHE A 93 9.01 0.74 13.23
C PHE A 93 10.24 0.25 14.01
N LYS A 94 10.03 -0.60 15.02
CA LYS A 94 11.08 -1.22 15.83
C LYS A 94 11.25 -2.71 15.54
N SER A 95 10.46 -3.27 14.62
CA SER A 95 10.56 -4.68 14.26
C SER A 95 11.95 -5.00 13.71
N PRO A 96 12.56 -6.17 14.05
CA PRO A 96 13.83 -6.59 13.50
C PRO A 96 13.86 -6.57 11.97
N GLU A 97 12.72 -6.92 11.34
CA GLU A 97 12.51 -6.90 9.91
C GLU A 97 12.70 -5.49 9.34
N PHE A 98 11.96 -4.50 9.86
CA PHE A 98 12.04 -3.13 9.37
C PHE A 98 13.39 -2.47 9.69
N VAL A 99 13.94 -2.70 10.89
CA VAL A 99 15.26 -2.18 11.25
C VAL A 99 16.32 -2.71 10.26
N LYS A 100 16.26 -4.01 9.94
CA LYS A 100 17.19 -4.65 8.99
C LYS A 100 17.03 -4.11 7.57
N THR A 101 15.82 -4.09 7.02
CA THR A 101 15.61 -3.84 5.58
C THR A 101 15.22 -2.41 5.23
N GLY A 102 14.61 -1.68 6.17
CA GLY A 102 13.99 -0.37 5.95
C GLY A 102 12.74 -0.42 5.08
N ALA A 103 12.24 -1.61 4.72
CA ALA A 103 11.04 -1.78 3.93
C ALA A 103 10.33 -3.08 4.30
N VAL A 104 9.05 -3.00 4.63
CA VAL A 104 8.16 -4.14 4.90
C VAL A 104 6.95 -4.05 3.98
N PHE A 105 6.68 -5.14 3.28
CA PHE A 105 5.53 -5.32 2.41
C PHE A 105 4.67 -6.49 2.88
N TRP A 106 3.38 -6.41 2.59
CA TRP A 106 2.42 -7.47 2.88
C TRP A 106 2.03 -8.22 1.59
N PRO A 107 1.90 -9.55 1.65
CA PRO A 107 1.41 -10.32 0.52
C PRO A 107 -0.07 -10.03 0.26
N ASP A 108 -0.45 -10.09 -1.01
CA ASP A 108 -1.84 -10.20 -1.48
C ASP A 108 -2.24 -11.69 -1.51
N TYR A 109 -3.49 -12.00 -1.86
CA TYR A 109 -3.99 -13.36 -2.06
C TYR A 109 -3.34 -14.08 -3.25
N TRP A 110 -2.73 -13.33 -4.17
CA TRP A 110 -2.29 -13.84 -5.47
C TRP A 110 -0.84 -14.25 -5.44
N HIS A 111 -0.60 -15.45 -5.97
CA HIS A 111 0.72 -16.02 -6.18
C HIS A 111 0.86 -16.34 -7.67
N PRO A 112 2.06 -16.28 -8.28
CA PRO A 112 2.23 -16.52 -9.73
C PRO A 112 1.57 -17.80 -10.28
N GLN A 113 1.49 -18.84 -9.46
CA GLN A 113 0.88 -20.14 -9.77
C GLN A 113 -0.65 -20.08 -9.75
N ASN A 114 -1.25 -19.07 -9.12
CA ASN A 114 -2.68 -18.85 -8.94
C ASN A 114 -2.99 -17.35 -8.98
N THR A 115 -2.66 -16.66 -10.07
CA THR A 115 -2.95 -15.22 -10.25
C THR A 115 -3.95 -14.98 -11.37
N ILE A 116 -4.88 -14.03 -11.15
CA ILE A 116 -5.77 -13.51 -12.19
C ILE A 116 -5.18 -12.30 -12.93
N PHE A 117 -3.99 -11.84 -12.53
CA PHE A 117 -3.35 -10.62 -13.02
C PHE A 117 -2.28 -10.88 -14.09
N PHE A 118 -2.05 -12.16 -14.44
CA PHE A 118 -1.07 -12.58 -15.43
C PHE A 118 0.38 -12.14 -15.12
N ILE A 119 0.71 -11.98 -13.83
CA ILE A 119 2.08 -11.78 -13.33
C ILE A 119 2.71 -13.14 -13.00
N ASP A 120 2.78 -14.01 -14.01
CA ASP A 120 3.44 -15.32 -13.92
C ASP A 120 4.78 -15.35 -14.69
N GLU A 121 5.48 -16.48 -14.68
CA GLU A 121 6.78 -16.64 -15.36
C GLU A 121 6.75 -16.26 -16.85
N ARG A 122 5.61 -16.43 -17.52
CA ARG A 122 5.43 -16.15 -18.95
C ARG A 122 5.10 -14.69 -19.24
N SER A 123 4.91 -13.87 -18.20
CA SER A 123 4.58 -12.46 -18.36
C SER A 123 5.70 -11.70 -19.07
N LEU A 124 5.34 -10.89 -20.08
CA LEU A 124 6.31 -10.04 -20.77
C LEU A 124 6.83 -8.90 -19.89
N VAL A 125 6.27 -8.69 -18.70
CA VAL A 125 6.73 -7.68 -17.74
C VAL A 125 8.19 -7.91 -17.34
N TRP A 126 8.62 -9.17 -17.23
CA TRP A 126 10.00 -9.54 -16.88
C TRP A 126 10.98 -9.13 -17.97
N GLN A 127 10.60 -9.31 -19.24
CA GLN A 127 11.40 -8.87 -20.39
C GLN A 127 11.41 -7.35 -20.52
N LEU A 128 10.23 -6.70 -20.37
CA LEU A 128 10.10 -5.25 -20.41
C LEU A 128 10.99 -4.56 -19.38
N LEU A 129 11.05 -5.13 -18.17
CA LEU A 129 11.83 -4.59 -17.06
C LEU A 129 13.27 -5.07 -17.05
N ASP A 130 13.66 -6.01 -17.93
CA ASP A 130 14.95 -6.70 -17.88
C ASP A 130 15.23 -7.23 -16.46
N LEU A 131 14.34 -8.12 -16.02
CA LEU A 131 14.31 -8.78 -14.72
C LEU A 131 14.14 -10.28 -14.88
N PRO A 132 14.79 -11.11 -14.05
CA PRO A 132 14.43 -12.51 -13.96
C PRO A 132 13.05 -12.66 -13.30
N PHE A 133 12.28 -13.68 -13.72
CA PHE A 133 11.09 -14.09 -12.99
C PHE A 133 11.44 -14.36 -11.53
N THR A 134 10.59 -13.88 -10.62
CA THR A 134 10.75 -14.15 -9.19
C THR A 134 9.47 -14.73 -8.62
N ASP A 135 9.57 -15.96 -8.12
CA ASP A 135 8.46 -16.67 -7.50
C ASP A 135 8.18 -16.11 -6.10
N MET A 136 7.21 -15.22 -6.00
CA MET A 136 6.76 -14.60 -4.75
C MET A 136 5.31 -14.15 -4.85
N PHE A 137 4.66 -14.02 -3.70
CA PHE A 137 3.34 -13.37 -3.62
C PHE A 137 3.36 -11.97 -4.23
N GLU A 138 2.27 -11.63 -4.92
CA GLU A 138 1.91 -10.24 -5.22
C GLU A 138 1.74 -9.45 -3.91
N ARG A 139 1.80 -8.13 -3.97
CA ARG A 139 1.76 -7.28 -2.77
C ARG A 139 0.42 -6.59 -2.62
N GLU A 140 -0.02 -6.50 -1.38
CA GLU A 140 -1.08 -5.58 -1.00
C GLU A 140 -0.48 -4.18 -0.84
N SER A 141 -0.87 -3.23 -1.68
CA SER A 141 -0.39 -1.84 -1.58
C SER A 141 -1.23 -0.96 -0.67
N GLY A 142 -2.38 -1.46 -0.20
CA GLY A 142 -3.18 -0.82 0.84
C GLY A 142 -2.46 -0.72 2.19
N GLN A 143 -1.31 -1.37 2.35
CA GLN A 143 -0.40 -1.11 3.47
C GLN A 143 1.06 -1.41 3.14
N LEU A 144 1.94 -0.47 3.48
CA LEU A 144 3.38 -0.62 3.33
C LEU A 144 4.12 0.18 4.38
N LEU A 145 5.31 -0.28 4.76
CA LEU A 145 6.16 0.41 5.73
C LEU A 145 7.53 0.66 5.09
N ILE A 146 7.89 1.91 4.88
CA ILE A 146 9.09 2.29 4.13
C ILE A 146 9.87 3.38 4.87
N ASP A 147 11.18 3.17 5.03
CA ASP A 147 12.16 4.20 5.30
C ASP A 147 12.55 4.86 3.98
N ARG A 148 12.01 6.06 3.75
CA ARG A 148 12.15 6.79 2.49
C ARG A 148 13.56 7.24 2.23
N ARG A 149 14.35 7.51 3.27
CA ARG A 149 15.75 7.91 3.11
C ARG A 149 16.59 6.75 2.62
N ARG A 150 16.36 5.54 3.15
CA ARG A 150 17.05 4.32 2.72
C ARG A 150 16.59 3.85 1.34
N HIS A 151 15.35 4.16 0.96
CA HIS A 151 14.72 3.70 -0.28
C HIS A 151 14.36 4.83 -1.25
N ALA A 152 15.11 5.93 -1.25
CA ALA A 152 14.86 7.07 -2.14
C ALA A 152 14.93 6.66 -3.63
N LYS A 153 15.94 5.87 -4.02
CA LYS A 153 16.11 5.42 -5.41
C LYS A 153 14.94 4.53 -5.87
N PRO A 154 14.50 3.50 -5.11
CA PRO A 154 13.28 2.77 -5.43
C PRO A 154 12.04 3.64 -5.54
N LEU A 155 11.82 4.59 -4.62
CA LEU A 155 10.66 5.48 -4.68
C LEU A 155 10.65 6.34 -5.94
N GLU A 156 11.79 6.90 -6.34
CA GLU A 156 11.94 7.63 -7.60
C GLU A 156 11.64 6.74 -8.82
N LEU A 157 12.05 5.47 -8.79
CA LEU A 157 11.76 4.53 -9.88
C LEU A 157 10.27 4.18 -9.94
N VAL A 158 9.58 4.02 -8.81
CA VAL A 158 8.12 3.83 -8.78
C VAL A 158 7.40 5.07 -9.32
N ALA A 159 7.86 6.27 -8.93
CA ALA A 159 7.34 7.53 -9.46
C ALA A 159 7.57 7.65 -10.97
N PHE A 160 8.72 7.21 -11.47
CA PHE A 160 8.99 7.15 -12.90
C PHE A 160 8.03 6.19 -13.61
N TYR A 161 7.83 4.96 -13.11
CA TYR A 161 6.91 4.01 -13.71
C TYR A 161 5.47 4.52 -13.81
N THR A 162 5.02 5.33 -12.85
CA THR A 162 3.66 5.90 -12.88
C THR A 162 3.52 7.14 -13.76
N LYS A 163 4.61 7.88 -13.99
CA LYS A 163 4.58 9.13 -14.77
C LYS A 163 5.06 8.98 -16.20
N HIS A 164 5.70 7.86 -16.54
CA HIS A 164 6.27 7.64 -17.86
C HIS A 164 5.20 7.61 -18.96
N TRP A 165 5.48 8.25 -20.10
CA TRP A 165 4.64 8.18 -21.29
C TRP A 165 5.47 7.75 -22.51
N PRO A 166 5.01 6.76 -23.30
CA PRO A 166 3.77 6.00 -23.10
C PRO A 166 3.84 5.05 -21.90
N ASP A 167 2.73 4.86 -21.19
CA ASP A 167 2.62 3.86 -20.12
C ASP A 167 2.52 2.46 -20.74
N TYR A 168 3.66 1.79 -20.87
CA TYR A 168 3.73 0.44 -21.44
C TYR A 168 3.08 -0.62 -20.55
N PHE A 169 3.05 -0.44 -19.22
CA PHE A 169 2.42 -1.39 -18.31
C PHE A 169 0.93 -1.47 -18.59
N LYS A 170 0.26 -0.31 -18.64
CA LYS A 170 -1.18 -0.25 -18.93
C LYS A 170 -1.47 -0.57 -20.39
N ARG A 171 -0.68 -0.03 -21.33
CA ARG A 171 -0.92 -0.21 -22.77
C ARG A 171 -0.80 -1.68 -23.21
N LEU A 172 0.09 -2.44 -22.58
CA LEU A 172 0.31 -3.86 -22.90
C LEU A 172 -0.39 -4.80 -21.90
N GLY A 173 -1.07 -4.28 -20.88
CA GLY A 173 -1.76 -5.09 -19.87
C GLY A 173 -0.81 -5.92 -19.00
N LEU A 174 0.37 -5.40 -18.68
CA LEU A 174 1.45 -6.13 -18.01
C LEU A 174 1.56 -5.85 -16.50
N ALA A 175 0.84 -4.86 -15.97
CA ALA A 175 0.77 -4.57 -14.54
C ALA A 175 -0.51 -3.82 -14.19
N TRP A 176 -0.91 -3.90 -12.92
CA TRP A 176 -2.20 -3.42 -12.41
C TRP A 176 -2.01 -2.34 -11.33
N GLY A 177 -1.20 -1.33 -11.65
CA GLY A 177 -1.04 -0.14 -10.81
C GLY A 177 0.01 -0.30 -9.71
N ASP A 178 -0.18 0.46 -8.62
CA ASP A 178 0.83 0.64 -7.57
C ASP A 178 1.20 -0.66 -6.86
N LYS A 179 0.27 -1.61 -6.74
CA LYS A 179 0.51 -2.93 -6.13
C LYS A 179 1.71 -3.65 -6.73
N ASP A 180 1.88 -3.56 -8.05
CA ASP A 180 2.94 -4.24 -8.78
C ASP A 180 4.19 -3.35 -8.89
N LEU A 181 4.01 -2.05 -9.09
CA LEU A 181 5.11 -1.12 -9.39
C LEU A 181 6.11 -1.00 -8.22
N PHE A 182 5.65 -1.03 -6.97
CA PHE A 182 6.56 -1.08 -5.82
C PHE A 182 7.46 -2.32 -5.86
N CYS A 183 6.89 -3.50 -6.16
CA CYS A 183 7.66 -4.74 -6.29
C CYS A 183 8.75 -4.59 -7.36
N PHE A 184 8.34 -4.16 -8.55
CA PHE A 184 9.24 -4.05 -9.70
C PHE A 184 10.41 -3.09 -9.47
N ALA A 185 10.17 -1.96 -8.84
CA ALA A 185 11.24 -1.02 -8.53
C ALA A 185 12.25 -1.59 -7.51
N TRP A 186 11.76 -2.27 -6.47
CA TRP A 186 12.64 -2.91 -5.48
C TRP A 186 13.44 -4.05 -6.08
N LEU A 187 12.84 -4.86 -6.95
CA LEU A 187 13.53 -5.92 -7.67
C LEU A 187 14.58 -5.35 -8.64
N LYS A 188 14.23 -4.35 -9.46
CA LYS A 188 15.15 -3.75 -10.44
C LYS A 188 16.38 -3.14 -9.79
N LEU A 189 16.20 -2.49 -8.65
CA LEU A 189 17.31 -1.87 -7.91
C LEU A 189 17.93 -2.78 -6.86
N LYS A 190 17.56 -4.07 -6.82
CA LYS A 190 18.03 -5.06 -5.83
C LYS A 190 17.97 -4.53 -4.40
N SER A 191 16.93 -3.76 -4.10
CA SER A 191 16.77 -3.07 -2.82
C SER A 191 16.21 -4.02 -1.77
N SER A 192 16.74 -3.96 -0.55
CA SER A 192 16.33 -4.87 0.53
C SER A 192 14.91 -4.57 0.99
N PHE A 193 14.09 -5.60 1.13
CA PHE A 193 12.77 -5.51 1.77
C PHE A 193 12.49 -6.81 2.53
N HIS A 194 11.51 -6.75 3.44
CA HIS A 194 10.93 -7.91 4.08
C HIS A 194 9.51 -8.12 3.56
N MET A 195 9.23 -9.31 3.04
CA MET A 195 7.86 -9.74 2.75
C MET A 195 7.31 -10.45 3.98
N VAL A 196 6.18 -9.99 4.51
CA VAL A 196 5.48 -10.69 5.60
C VAL A 196 5.11 -12.09 5.14
N LYS A 197 5.46 -13.10 5.96
CA LYS A 197 5.34 -14.52 5.57
C LYS A 197 3.90 -15.03 5.53
N PHE A 198 2.99 -14.36 6.23
CA PHE A 198 1.61 -14.80 6.37
C PHE A 198 0.74 -14.11 5.32
N PRO A 199 0.05 -14.87 4.44
CA PRO A 199 -0.92 -14.30 3.51
C PRO A 199 -2.10 -13.68 4.27
N PRO A 200 -2.88 -12.80 3.62
CA PRO A 200 -4.08 -12.26 4.21
C PRO A 200 -5.04 -13.38 4.59
N ALA A 201 -5.67 -13.24 5.75
CA ALA A 201 -6.71 -14.15 6.23
C ALA A 201 -8.08 -13.51 6.02
N VAL A 202 -9.10 -14.35 5.76
CA VAL A 202 -10.47 -13.90 5.61
C VAL A 202 -11.15 -13.87 6.98
N ALA A 203 -11.73 -12.74 7.33
CA ALA A 203 -12.60 -12.60 8.50
C ALA A 203 -13.98 -12.11 8.04
N GLY A 204 -15.03 -12.80 8.47
CA GLY A 204 -16.40 -12.45 8.08
C GLY A 204 -17.42 -13.38 8.70
N LYS A 205 -18.71 -13.07 8.47
CA LYS A 205 -19.80 -13.95 8.86
C LYS A 205 -20.03 -14.97 7.75
N LEU A 206 -19.87 -16.25 8.06
CA LEU A 206 -20.20 -17.32 7.13
C LEU A 206 -21.72 -17.36 6.96
N TYR A 207 -22.20 -17.13 5.74
CA TYR A 207 -23.59 -17.34 5.36
C TYR A 207 -23.67 -18.61 4.52
N GLY A 208 -24.09 -19.72 5.15
CA GLY A 208 -24.22 -21.03 4.51
C GLY A 208 -23.94 -22.19 5.47
N VAL A 209 -24.23 -23.41 5.02
CA VAL A 209 -23.85 -24.65 5.72
C VAL A 209 -22.53 -25.12 5.14
N LEU A 210 -21.47 -25.24 5.95
CA LEU A 210 -20.27 -25.95 5.53
C LEU A 210 -20.67 -27.41 5.28
N ARG A 211 -20.59 -27.87 4.03
CA ARG A 211 -20.66 -29.31 3.76
C ARG A 211 -19.42 -29.93 4.40
N ASN A 212 -19.63 -30.68 5.47
CA ASN A 212 -18.64 -31.62 5.95
C ASN A 212 -18.58 -32.75 4.94
N ASP A 213 -17.55 -32.78 4.10
CA ASP A 213 -17.24 -33.92 3.24
C ASP A 213 -16.60 -35.05 4.07
N ASN A 214 -17.27 -35.47 5.15
CA ASN A 214 -16.97 -36.72 5.86
C ASN A 214 -17.66 -37.90 5.16
N GLY A 215 -17.43 -38.03 3.85
CA GLY A 215 -18.03 -39.06 3.00
C GLY A 215 -16.96 -39.93 2.34
N ALA A 216 -16.10 -40.56 3.15
CA ALA A 216 -15.42 -41.77 2.71
C ALA A 216 -16.42 -42.93 2.78
N ALA A 217 -16.75 -43.49 1.61
CA ALA A 217 -17.24 -44.85 1.43
C ALA A 217 -16.65 -45.38 0.11
#